data_AF-A0A4U7D4M0-F1
#
_entry.id   AF-A0A4U7D4M0-F1
#
_cell.length_a   1.000
_cell.length_b   1.000
_cell.length_c   1.000
_cell.angle_alpha   90.00
_cell.angle_beta   90.00
_cell.angle_gamma   90.00
#
_symmetry.space_group_name_H-M   'P 1'
#
loop_
_entity.id
_entity.type
_entity.pdbx_description
1 polymer ?
#
loop_
_entity_poly.entity_id
_entity_poly.type
_entity_poly.pdbx_seq_one_letter_code
_entity_poly.pdbx_strand_id
1 'polypeptide(L)'
;MDSLDPTNGHVVFDDADARADQMHQAIDQWLAELVDAVDKARASDQFQRWLDVQSRFHDYSHRNTLLIALQCPDATKVAGYRTWQREFNR
;
A
#
# COMPACT_ATOMS: atom_id res chain seq x y z
N MET A 1 53.72 -1.36 -46.94
CA MET A 1 52.82 -2.45 -47.36
C MET A 1 53.12 -3.60 -46.41
N ASP A 2 52.29 -3.94 -45.45
CA ASP A 2 50.90 -3.59 -45.23
C ASP A 2 50.56 -3.85 -43.75
N SER A 3 49.75 -2.96 -43.21
CA SER A 3 48.85 -3.02 -42.05
C SER A 3 49.25 -3.76 -40.74
N LEU A 4 49.30 -2.94 -39.68
CA LEU A 4 48.95 -3.30 -38.31
C LEU A 4 47.48 -3.77 -38.26
N ASP A 5 47.19 -4.84 -37.52
CA ASP A 5 45.84 -5.04 -36.97
C ASP A 5 45.96 -5.41 -35.48
N PRO A 6 45.72 -4.47 -34.55
CA PRO A 6 45.76 -4.77 -33.14
C PRO A 6 44.42 -5.36 -32.72
N THR A 7 44.45 -6.63 -32.32
CA THR A 7 43.70 -7.17 -31.19
C THR A 7 42.23 -6.74 -31.13
N ASN A 8 41.34 -7.53 -31.73
CA ASN A 8 39.91 -7.47 -31.45
C ASN A 8 39.66 -8.05 -30.04
N GLY A 9 39.95 -7.24 -29.02
CA GLY A 9 39.67 -7.55 -27.62
C GLY A 9 38.19 -7.39 -27.36
N HIS A 10 37.46 -8.50 -27.28
CA HIS A 10 36.08 -8.49 -26.79
C HIS A 10 36.11 -8.06 -25.32
N VAL A 11 35.81 -6.80 -25.05
CA VAL A 11 35.69 -6.27 -23.68
C VAL A 11 34.41 -6.82 -23.08
N VAL A 12 34.51 -7.97 -22.41
CA VAL A 12 33.44 -8.45 -21.53
C VAL A 12 33.48 -7.58 -20.29
N PHE A 13 32.43 -6.77 -20.08
CA PHE A 13 32.23 -6.12 -18.80
C PHE A 13 31.63 -7.14 -17.84
N ASP A 14 32.48 -7.80 -17.06
CA ASP A 14 32.10 -8.69 -15.93
C ASP A 14 31.07 -8.02 -15.00
N ASP A 15 31.14 -6.69 -14.90
CA ASP A 15 30.23 -5.84 -14.13
C ASP A 15 28.78 -5.73 -14.66
N ALA A 16 28.46 -6.25 -15.85
CA ALA A 16 27.11 -6.17 -16.39
C ALA A 16 26.12 -7.04 -15.59
N ASP A 17 26.50 -8.28 -15.32
CA ASP A 17 25.72 -9.21 -14.50
C ASP A 17 25.68 -8.72 -13.04
N ALA A 18 26.82 -8.24 -12.52
CA ALA A 18 26.87 -7.65 -11.19
C ALA A 18 25.93 -6.45 -11.01
N ARG A 19 25.80 -5.58 -12.04
CA ARG A 19 24.85 -4.45 -12.01
C ARG A 19 23.39 -4.91 -12.07
N ALA A 20 23.09 -5.93 -12.88
CA ALA A 20 21.75 -6.50 -12.96
C ALA A 20 21.33 -7.17 -11.65
N ASP A 21 22.25 -7.86 -10.99
CA ASP A 21 22.04 -8.48 -9.67
C ASP A 21 21.87 -7.42 -8.57
N GLN A 22 22.68 -6.36 -8.59
CA GLN A 22 22.54 -5.23 -7.66
C GLN A 22 21.18 -4.52 -7.82
N MET A 23 20.70 -4.35 -9.05
CA MET A 23 19.38 -3.78 -9.30
C MET A 23 18.25 -4.68 -8.78
N HIS A 24 18.33 -5.99 -9.01
CA HIS A 24 17.35 -6.94 -8.46
C HIS A 24 17.34 -6.92 -6.93
N GLN A 25 18.52 -6.96 -6.30
CA GLN A 25 18.63 -6.90 -4.84
C GLN A 25 18.03 -5.61 -4.26
N ALA A 26 18.23 -4.47 -4.92
CA ALA A 26 17.63 -3.20 -4.51
C ALA A 26 16.10 -3.22 -4.62
N ILE A 27 15.55 -3.79 -5.69
CA ILE A 27 14.10 -3.93 -5.89
C ILE A 27 13.51 -4.84 -4.81
N ASP A 28 14.12 -6.01 -4.57
CA ASP A 28 13.66 -6.97 -3.56
C ASP A 28 13.70 -6.35 -2.16
N GLN A 29 14.75 -5.59 -1.85
CA GLN A 29 14.86 -4.87 -0.58
C GLN A 29 13.74 -3.84 -0.41
N TRP A 30 13.46 -3.02 -1.43
CA TRP A 30 12.37 -2.04 -1.37
C TRP A 30 11.00 -2.69 -1.27
N LEU A 31 10.79 -3.83 -1.95
CA LEU A 31 9.56 -4.61 -1.82
C LEU A 31 9.40 -5.13 -0.39
N ALA A 32 10.46 -5.66 0.22
CA ALA A 32 10.44 -6.13 1.59
C ALA A 32 10.12 -5.00 2.59
N GLU A 33 10.76 -3.83 2.44
CA GLU A 33 10.50 -2.65 3.26
C GLU A 33 9.07 -2.14 3.12
N LEU A 34 8.53 -2.11 1.89
CA LEU A 34 7.16 -1.70 1.64
C LEU A 34 6.15 -2.66 2.29
N VAL A 35 6.38 -3.97 2.19
CA VAL A 35 5.52 -4.98 2.82
C VAL A 35 5.53 -4.81 4.34
N ASP A 36 6.70 -4.68 4.96
CA ASP A 36 6.82 -4.49 6.40
C ASP A 36 6.15 -3.20 6.88
N ALA A 37 6.31 -2.10 6.15
CA ALA A 37 5.64 -0.83 6.45
C ALA A 37 4.10 -0.95 6.36
N VAL A 38 3.59 -1.62 5.33
CA VAL A 38 2.16 -1.86 5.15
C VAL A 38 1.62 -2.79 6.24
N ASP A 39 2.34 -3.85 6.60
CA ASP A 39 1.94 -4.78 7.65
C ASP A 39 1.94 -4.11 9.02
N LYS A 40 2.91 -3.25 9.33
CA LYS A 40 2.91 -2.43 10.56
C LYS A 40 1.73 -1.45 10.59
N ALA A 41 1.47 -0.76 9.48
CA ALA A 41 0.32 0.13 9.38
C ALA A 41 -1.00 -0.64 9.55
N ARG A 42 -1.10 -1.82 8.93
CA ARG A 42 -2.23 -2.73 9.07
C ARG A 42 -2.38 -3.24 10.49
N ALA A 43 -1.29 -3.62 11.15
CA ALA A 43 -1.30 -4.10 12.53
C ALA A 43 -1.63 -2.99 13.54
N SER A 44 -1.60 -1.70 13.13
CA SER A 44 -1.96 -0.63 14.03
C SER A 44 -3.43 -0.76 14.46
N ASP A 45 -3.68 -0.78 15.77
CA ASP A 45 -5.02 -0.96 16.31
C ASP A 45 -5.98 0.14 15.83
N GLN A 46 -5.47 1.35 15.58
CA GLN A 46 -6.28 2.46 15.10
C GLN A 46 -6.74 2.25 13.65
N PHE A 47 -5.87 1.70 12.79
CA PHE A 47 -6.24 1.35 11.43
C PHE A 47 -7.19 0.15 11.38
N GLN A 48 -6.96 -0.87 12.21
CA GLN A 48 -7.90 -2.00 12.35
C GLN A 48 -9.29 -1.54 12.79
N ARG A 49 -9.37 -0.66 13.81
CA ARG A 49 -10.65 -0.07 14.24
C ARG A 49 -11.34 0.70 13.12
N TRP A 50 -10.59 1.45 12.31
CA TRP A 50 -11.17 2.16 11.17
C TRP A 50 -11.64 1.18 10.08
N LEU A 51 -10.86 0.15 9.76
CA LEU A 51 -11.26 -0.90 8.80
C LEU A 51 -12.50 -1.66 9.26
N ASP A 52 -12.64 -1.91 10.57
CA ASP A 52 -13.83 -2.54 11.13
C ASP A 52 -15.08 -1.67 10.94
N VAL A 53 -14.97 -0.36 11.18
CA VAL A 53 -16.06 0.61 10.86
C VAL A 53 -16.32 0.64 9.35
N GLN A 54 -15.28 0.71 8.53
CA GLN A 54 -15.39 0.72 7.06
C GLN A 54 -16.14 -0.51 6.55
N SER A 55 -15.93 -1.69 7.14
CA SER A 55 -16.61 -2.93 6.75
C SER A 55 -18.11 -2.90 7.02
N ARG A 56 -18.56 -2.16 8.06
CA ARG A 56 -19.97 -1.98 8.43
C ARG A 56 -20.69 -0.96 7.56
N PHE A 57 -19.99 0.07 7.09
CA PHE A 57 -20.54 1.20 6.33
C PHE A 57 -20.15 1.16 4.84
N HIS A 58 -20.57 0.11 4.13
CA HIS A 58 -20.21 -0.14 2.72
C HIS A 58 -20.66 0.94 1.73
N ASP A 59 -21.73 1.67 2.04
CA ASP A 59 -22.27 2.74 1.18
C ASP A 59 -21.61 4.12 1.41
N TYR A 60 -20.66 4.21 2.35
CA TYR A 60 -20.04 5.47 2.76
C TYR A 60 -18.63 5.61 2.19
N SER A 61 -18.26 6.84 1.84
CA SER A 61 -16.88 7.14 1.43
C SER A 61 -15.90 6.88 2.58
N HIS A 62 -14.66 6.52 2.22
CA HIS A 62 -13.57 6.28 3.17
C HIS A 62 -13.34 7.44 4.16
N ARG A 63 -13.55 8.68 3.70
CA ARG A 63 -13.46 9.85 4.59
C ARG A 63 -14.60 9.88 5.61
N ASN A 64 -15.81 9.55 5.20
CA ASN A 64 -16.96 9.55 6.10
C ASN A 64 -16.86 8.42 7.13
N THR A 65 -16.44 7.22 6.73
CA THR A 65 -16.20 6.10 7.65
C THR A 65 -15.09 6.41 8.66
N LEU A 66 -14.04 7.15 8.25
CA LEU A 66 -13.00 7.63 9.16
C LEU A 66 -13.57 8.59 10.21
N LEU A 67 -14.38 9.55 9.79
CA LEU A 67 -15.03 10.49 10.72
C LEU A 67 -15.97 9.76 11.69
N ILE A 68 -16.71 8.76 11.22
CA ILE A 68 -17.57 7.91 12.06
C ILE A 68 -16.72 7.16 13.08
N ALA A 69 -15.62 6.52 12.65
CA ALA A 69 -14.72 5.77 13.52
C ALA A 69 -14.12 6.63 14.64
N LEU A 70 -13.82 7.90 14.34
CA LEU A 70 -13.28 8.85 15.33
C LEU A 70 -14.32 9.36 16.32
N GLN A 71 -15.60 9.44 15.94
CA GLN A 71 -16.67 9.98 16.78
C GLN A 71 -17.40 8.91 17.59
N CYS A 72 -17.72 7.78 16.95
CA CYS A 72 -18.48 6.69 17.53
C CYS A 72 -18.06 5.37 16.84
N PRO A 73 -16.99 4.70 17.31
CA PRO A 73 -16.47 3.50 16.68
C PRO A 73 -17.46 2.32 16.71
N ASP A 74 -18.42 2.32 17.64
CA ASP A 74 -19.46 1.30 17.75
C ASP A 74 -20.73 1.63 16.95
N ALA A 75 -20.70 2.68 16.12
CA ALA A 75 -21.83 3.05 15.28
C ALA A 75 -22.20 1.90 14.32
N THR A 76 -23.49 1.59 14.25
CA THR A 76 -24.04 0.58 13.33
C THR A 76 -24.92 1.21 12.24
N LYS A 77 -25.30 2.48 12.41
CA LYS A 77 -26.10 3.22 11.44
C LYS A 77 -25.91 4.72 11.60
N VAL A 78 -25.89 5.44 10.48
CA VAL A 78 -25.91 6.90 10.43
C VAL A 78 -27.07 7.30 9.53
N ALA A 79 -27.98 8.10 10.04
CA ALA A 79 -29.14 8.52 9.27
C ALA A 79 -29.57 9.93 9.66
N GLY A 80 -30.27 10.61 8.76
CA GLY A 80 -30.91 11.88 9.06
C GLY A 80 -32.08 11.70 10.02
N TYR A 81 -32.46 12.78 10.70
CA TYR A 81 -33.54 12.78 11.69
C TYR A 81 -34.86 12.18 11.18
N ARG A 82 -35.33 12.58 9.99
CA ARG A 82 -36.57 12.05 9.40
C ARG A 82 -36.51 10.54 9.12
N THR A 83 -35.33 10.04 8.77
CA THR A 83 -35.10 8.60 8.55
C THR A 83 -35.20 7.85 9.88
N TRP A 84 -34.62 8.38 10.95
CA TRP A 84 -34.78 7.82 12.30
C TRP A 84 -36.24 7.72 12.74
N GLN A 85 -37.00 8.81 12.54
CA GLN A 85 -38.43 8.83 12.86
C GLN A 85 -39.22 7.79 12.05
N ARG A 86 -38.97 7.70 10.74
CA ARG A 86 -39.76 6.86 9.83
C ARG A 86 -39.41 5.38 9.91
N GLU A 87 -38.12 5.05 9.98
CA GLU A 87 -37.64 3.67 9.80
C GLU A 87 -37.35 2.97 11.14
N PHE A 88 -37.18 3.72 12.23
CA PHE A 88 -36.85 3.18 13.55
C PHE A 88 -37.82 3.61 14.66
N ASN A 89 -38.82 4.45 14.35
CA ASN A 89 -39.73 5.05 15.32
C ASN A 89 -38.98 5.71 16.50
N ARG A 90 -37.90 6.42 16.19
CA ARG A 90 -37.03 7.12 17.14
C ARG A 90 -36.97 8.62 16.87
#